data_AF-A0A9N9IQT7-F1
#
_entry.id   AF-A0A9N9IQT7-F1
#
_cell.length_a   1.000
_cell.length_b   1.000
_cell.length_c   1.000
_cell.angle_alpha   90.00
_cell.angle_beta   90.00
_cell.angle_gamma   90.00
#
_symmetry.space_group_name_H-M   'P 1'
#
loop_
_entity.id
_entity.type
_entity.pdbx_description
1 polymer ?
#
loop_
_entity_poly.entity_id
_entity_poly.type
_entity_poly.pdbx_seq_one_letter_code
_entity_poly.pdbx_strand_id
1 'polypeptide(L)'
;LGLNNIYFILTDKDFSEISAAQKVWPNAKIQICFWYIKKALKKCLTDNTYPKVIHYSSYSAHEVFEFIDINFHPTPPSQITPMQKKSFCFCPKELRDTIIKMMEQHMHLHPLIPNTSGCYLTAHEIWEQSTKQIYEFCVYHNLKLLWIYLWEHWYHKELWVLWTRSAYYKICIFHTTMLCESHWKVIK
;
A
#
# COMPACT_ATOMS: atom_id res chain seq x y z
N LEU A 1 -9.28 9.57 32.31
CA LEU A 1 -9.66 8.30 31.65
C LEU A 1 -8.92 8.23 30.33
N GLY A 2 -7.70 7.69 30.34
CA GLY A 2 -6.88 7.53 29.14
C GLY A 2 -6.87 6.07 28.70
N LEU A 3 -6.84 5.83 27.39
CA LEU A 3 -6.57 4.51 26.84
C LEU A 3 -5.11 4.16 27.15
N ASN A 4 -4.89 3.44 28.24
CA ASN A 4 -3.58 2.93 28.63
C ASN A 4 -3.37 1.53 28.04
N ASN A 5 -2.13 1.18 27.67
CA ASN A 5 -1.74 -0.12 27.11
C ASN A 5 -2.40 -0.49 25.78
N ILE A 6 -2.44 0.45 24.82
CA ILE A 6 -2.82 0.14 23.44
C ILE A 6 -1.67 -0.61 22.74
N TYR A 7 -1.94 -1.81 22.23
CA TYR A 7 -0.98 -2.59 21.41
C TYR A 7 -1.13 -2.36 19.92
N PHE A 8 -2.33 -1.99 19.46
CA PHE A 8 -2.64 -1.76 18.04
C PHE A 8 -3.53 -0.54 17.87
N ILE A 9 -3.22 0.26 16.86
CA ILE A 9 -4.04 1.39 16.43
C ILE A 9 -4.36 1.20 14.97
N LEU A 10 -5.65 1.10 14.66
CA LEU A 10 -6.15 1.17 13.30
C LEU A 10 -6.53 2.62 13.00
N THR A 11 -5.90 3.21 11.99
CA THR A 11 -6.13 4.60 11.58
C THR A 11 -6.37 4.66 10.06
N ASP A 12 -6.70 5.84 9.59
CA ASP A 12 -6.74 6.15 8.17
C ASP A 12 -5.31 6.39 7.63
N LYS A 13 -5.20 6.95 6.42
CA LYS A 13 -3.90 7.35 5.86
C LYS A 13 -3.69 8.86 6.02
N ASP A 14 -3.91 9.40 7.21
CA ASP A 14 -3.55 10.76 7.58
C ASP A 14 -2.22 10.76 8.37
N PHE A 15 -1.19 11.37 7.78
CA PHE A 15 0.14 11.41 8.42
C PHE A 15 0.17 12.22 9.70
N SER A 16 -0.74 13.19 9.89
CA SER A 16 -0.85 13.96 11.13
C SER A 16 -1.44 13.08 12.23
N GLU A 17 -2.50 12.31 11.94
CA GLU A 17 -3.07 11.35 12.89
C GLU A 17 -2.08 10.22 13.21
N ILE A 18 -1.37 9.69 12.20
CA ILE A 18 -0.31 8.69 12.39
C ILE A 18 0.80 9.25 13.29
N SER A 19 1.33 10.44 12.99
CA SER A 19 2.41 11.05 13.78
C SER A 19 1.98 11.34 15.22
N ALA A 20 0.75 11.83 15.41
CA ALA A 20 0.19 12.06 16.73
C ALA A 20 0.01 10.75 17.51
N ALA A 21 -0.50 9.69 16.86
CA ALA A 21 -0.65 8.37 17.46
C ALA A 21 0.71 7.76 17.85
N GLN A 22 1.75 7.90 17.00
CA GLN A 22 3.11 7.46 17.32
C GLN A 22 3.66 8.17 18.55
N LYS A 23 3.37 9.46 18.69
CA LYS A 23 3.81 10.26 19.82
C LYS A 23 3.12 9.89 21.13
N VAL A 24 1.81 9.64 21.09
CA VAL A 24 1.01 9.32 22.29
C VAL A 24 1.17 7.87 22.71
N TRP A 25 1.27 6.95 21.75
CA TRP A 25 1.40 5.51 21.99
C TRP A 25 2.62 4.92 21.24
N PRO A 26 3.84 5.20 21.70
CA PRO A 26 5.07 4.81 21.00
C PRO A 26 5.26 3.29 20.88
N ASN A 27 4.63 2.53 21.76
CA ASN A 27 4.70 1.06 21.76
C ASN A 27 3.55 0.40 20.98
N ALA A 28 2.59 1.17 20.47
CA ALA A 28 1.47 0.63 19.72
C ALA A 28 1.87 0.41 18.26
N LYS A 29 1.47 -0.74 17.70
CA LYS A 29 1.54 -0.96 16.26
C LYS A 29 0.46 -0.13 15.58
N ILE A 30 0.88 0.87 14.81
CA ILE A 30 -0.02 1.62 13.93
C ILE A 30 -0.18 0.84 12.64
N GLN A 31 -1.42 0.68 12.22
CA GLN A 31 -1.76 0.03 10.97
C GLN A 31 -2.93 0.76 10.28
N ILE A 32 -2.82 0.97 8.98
CA ILE A 32 -3.88 1.54 8.16
C ILE A 32 -4.98 0.48 8.02
N CYS A 33 -6.22 0.88 8.29
CA CYS A 33 -7.36 -0.01 8.13
C CYS A 33 -7.62 -0.32 6.65
N PHE A 34 -7.96 -1.57 6.34
CA PHE A 34 -8.20 -2.03 4.97
C PHE A 34 -9.23 -1.19 4.22
N TRP A 35 -10.25 -0.70 4.90
CA TRP A 35 -11.27 0.15 4.29
C TRP A 35 -10.67 1.40 3.64
N TYR A 36 -9.71 2.05 4.31
CA TYR A 36 -9.02 3.22 3.78
C TYR A 36 -8.09 2.87 2.62
N ILE A 37 -7.41 1.71 2.68
CA ILE A 37 -6.61 1.18 1.56
C ILE A 37 -7.52 0.99 0.33
N LYS A 38 -8.63 0.26 0.50
CA LYS A 38 -9.60 -0.01 -0.56
C LYS A 38 -10.22 1.27 -1.11
N LYS A 39 -10.53 2.25 -0.26
CA LYS A 39 -11.04 3.57 -0.68
C LYS A 39 -10.02 4.34 -1.51
N ALA A 40 -8.76 4.37 -1.09
CA ALA A 40 -7.68 5.03 -1.82
C ALA A 40 -7.42 4.36 -3.18
N LEU A 41 -7.37 3.02 -3.22
CA LEU A 41 -7.23 2.25 -4.46
C LEU A 41 -8.39 2.52 -5.41
N LYS A 42 -9.65 2.42 -4.96
CA LYS A 42 -10.81 2.69 -5.82
C LYS A 42 -10.77 4.08 -6.44
N LYS A 43 -10.39 5.09 -5.65
CA LYS A 43 -10.25 6.47 -6.14
C LYS A 43 -9.17 6.57 -7.22
N CYS A 44 -7.98 6.05 -6.93
CA CYS A 44 -6.83 6.11 -7.85
C CYS A 44 -7.08 5.32 -9.14
N LEU A 45 -7.60 4.10 -9.05
CA LEU A 45 -7.85 3.24 -10.21
C LEU A 45 -8.88 3.81 -11.20
N THR A 46 -9.76 4.71 -10.73
CA THR A 46 -10.72 5.42 -11.57
C THR A 46 -10.20 6.75 -12.12
N ASP A 47 -9.08 7.24 -11.60
CA ASP A 47 -8.53 8.54 -11.95
C ASP A 47 -7.72 8.46 -13.23
N ASN A 48 -8.35 8.81 -14.35
CA ASN A 48 -7.70 8.88 -15.66
C ASN A 48 -6.99 10.23 -15.88
N THR A 49 -6.55 10.90 -14.81
CA THR A 49 -5.71 12.09 -14.91
C THR A 49 -4.25 11.69 -15.00
N TYR A 50 -3.58 12.08 -16.09
CA TYR A 50 -2.15 11.86 -16.20
C TYR A 50 -1.38 12.66 -15.13
N PRO A 51 -0.47 12.05 -14.36
CA PRO A 51 0.25 12.75 -13.30
C PRO A 51 1.12 13.88 -13.85
N LYS A 52 1.14 15.02 -13.13
CA LYS A 52 1.95 16.19 -13.52
C LYS A 52 3.43 15.98 -13.25
N VAL A 53 3.74 15.22 -12.19
CA VAL A 53 5.10 14.96 -11.72
C VAL A 53 5.20 13.48 -11.34
N ILE A 54 6.36 12.88 -11.59
CA ILE A 54 6.68 11.49 -11.27
C ILE A 54 8.01 11.53 -10.51
N HIS A 55 7.99 11.20 -9.22
CA HIS A 55 9.17 11.21 -8.35
C HIS A 55 9.85 9.83 -8.20
N TYR A 56 9.29 8.81 -8.85
CA TYR A 56 9.75 7.43 -8.75
C TYR A 56 11.14 7.21 -9.35
N SER A 57 11.96 6.47 -8.61
CA SER A 57 13.28 5.99 -9.04
C SER A 57 13.24 4.48 -9.21
N SER A 58 13.34 4.01 -10.46
CA SER A 58 13.42 2.56 -10.75
C SER A 58 14.70 1.93 -10.22
N TYR A 59 15.80 2.69 -10.18
CA TYR A 59 17.07 2.27 -9.57
C TYR A 59 16.90 1.98 -8.07
N SER A 60 16.28 2.90 -7.33
CA SER A 60 16.08 2.75 -5.89
C SER A 60 15.13 1.59 -5.57
N ALA A 61 14.14 1.33 -6.44
CA ALA A 61 13.28 0.16 -6.31
C ALA A 61 14.04 -1.14 -6.60
N HIS A 62 14.86 -1.17 -7.65
CA HIS A 62 15.70 -2.31 -8.01
C HIS A 62 16.74 -2.66 -6.93
N GLU A 63 17.32 -1.65 -6.26
CA GLU A 63 18.22 -1.86 -5.12
C GLU A 63 17.54 -2.58 -3.95
N VAL A 64 16.24 -2.37 -3.75
CA VAL A 64 15.46 -3.09 -2.75
C VAL A 64 15.13 -4.50 -3.22
N PHE A 65 14.70 -4.63 -4.49
CA PHE A 65 14.35 -5.91 -5.09
C PHE A 65 14.84 -6.02 -6.54
N GLU A 66 15.82 -6.90 -6.78
CA GLU A 66 16.50 -7.06 -8.08
C GLU A 66 15.57 -7.46 -9.23
N PHE A 67 14.39 -8.03 -8.95
CA PHE A 67 13.42 -8.40 -9.98
C PHE A 67 12.72 -7.19 -10.63
N ILE A 68 12.83 -5.99 -10.05
CA ILE A 68 12.22 -4.77 -10.58
C ILE A 68 13.09 -4.26 -11.73
N ASP A 69 12.56 -4.27 -12.96
CA ASP A 69 13.29 -3.82 -14.14
C ASP A 69 13.45 -2.28 -14.12
N ILE A 70 14.70 -1.82 -14.20
CA ILE A 70 15.05 -0.40 -14.24
C ILE A 70 14.42 0.31 -15.45
N ASN A 71 14.11 -0.42 -16.52
CA ASN A 71 13.48 0.09 -17.75
C ASN A 71 11.95 0.13 -17.68
N PHE A 72 11.34 -0.43 -16.62
CA PHE A 72 9.90 -0.40 -16.43
C PHE A 72 9.43 0.93 -15.83
N HIS A 73 9.54 2.00 -16.62
CA HIS A 73 9.11 3.34 -16.25
C HIS A 73 8.18 3.95 -17.33
N PRO A 74 7.26 4.86 -16.95
CA PRO A 74 6.35 5.53 -17.85
C PRO A 74 7.07 6.60 -18.68
N THR A 75 6.38 7.05 -19.74
CA THR A 75 6.79 8.23 -20.51
C THR A 75 6.71 9.48 -19.62
N PRO A 76 7.75 10.33 -19.55
CA PRO A 76 7.70 11.56 -18.78
C PRO A 76 6.54 12.47 -19.19
N PRO A 77 5.91 13.23 -18.25
CA PRO A 77 4.83 14.16 -18.56
C PRO A 77 5.17 15.18 -19.66
N SER A 78 6.44 15.59 -19.76
CA SER A 78 6.96 16.51 -20.78
C SER A 78 6.94 15.95 -22.21
N GLN A 79 6.89 14.63 -22.37
CA GLN A 79 6.94 13.94 -23.66
C GLN A 79 5.57 13.45 -24.13
N ILE A 80 4.50 13.75 -23.37
CA ILE A 80 3.15 13.29 -23.69
C ILE A 80 2.41 14.30 -24.54
N THR A 81 1.89 13.82 -25.66
CA THR A 81 1.06 14.62 -26.55
C THR A 81 -0.34 14.86 -25.96
N PRO A 82 -1.03 15.97 -26.30
CA PRO A 82 -2.40 16.20 -25.87
C PRO A 82 -3.36 15.06 -26.24
N MET A 83 -3.12 14.38 -27.37
CA MET A 83 -3.94 13.27 -27.84
C MET A 83 -3.77 12.03 -26.95
N GLN A 84 -2.54 11.66 -26.62
CA GLN A 84 -2.24 10.57 -25.67
C GLN A 84 -2.80 10.86 -24.28
N LYS A 85 -2.75 12.13 -23.84
CA LYS A 85 -3.32 12.55 -22.56
C LYS A 85 -4.85 12.40 -22.53
N LYS A 86 -5.53 12.65 -23.65
CA LYS A 86 -6.99 12.50 -23.78
C LYS A 86 -7.43 11.04 -23.80
N SER A 87 -6.65 10.15 -24.41
CA SER A 87 -6.91 8.71 -24.43
C SER A 87 -6.32 7.97 -23.23
N PHE A 88 -5.79 8.69 -22.24
CA PHE A 88 -5.12 8.08 -21.11
C PHE A 88 -6.12 7.29 -20.25
N CYS A 89 -5.77 6.03 -19.98
CA CYS A 89 -6.46 5.18 -19.03
C CYS A 89 -5.44 4.75 -17.98
N PHE A 90 -5.69 5.09 -16.71
CA PHE A 90 -4.79 4.74 -15.62
C PHE A 90 -4.83 3.24 -15.32
N CYS A 91 -6.04 2.69 -15.24
CA CYS A 91 -6.27 1.26 -15.09
C CYS A 91 -7.59 0.85 -15.80
N PRO A 92 -7.55 -0.13 -16.72
CA PRO A 92 -8.76 -0.74 -17.29
C PRO A 92 -9.70 -1.26 -16.21
N LYS A 93 -11.02 -1.18 -16.44
CA LYS A 93 -12.05 -1.49 -15.42
C LYS A 93 -11.98 -2.95 -14.98
N GLU A 94 -11.66 -3.83 -15.91
CA GLU A 94 -11.63 -5.29 -15.78
C GLU A 94 -10.53 -5.76 -14.81
N LEU A 95 -9.47 -4.95 -14.66
CA LEU A 95 -8.30 -5.29 -13.81
C LEU A 95 -8.42 -4.76 -12.39
N ARG A 96 -9.33 -3.81 -12.13
CA ARG A 96 -9.41 -3.07 -10.86
C ARG A 96 -9.72 -3.98 -9.68
N ASP A 97 -10.70 -4.87 -9.85
CA ASP A 97 -11.11 -5.78 -8.78
C ASP A 97 -10.01 -6.81 -8.47
N THR A 98 -9.26 -7.25 -9.48
CA THR A 98 -8.09 -8.12 -9.31
C THR A 98 -7.01 -7.45 -8.46
N ILE A 99 -6.67 -6.19 -8.76
CA ILE A 99 -5.68 -5.42 -7.97
C ILE A 99 -6.12 -5.26 -6.52
N ILE A 100 -7.40 -4.91 -6.29
CA ILE A 100 -7.94 -4.76 -4.93
C ILE A 100 -7.86 -6.10 -4.18
N LYS A 101 -8.19 -7.21 -4.84
CA LYS A 101 -8.12 -8.55 -4.25
C LYS A 101 -6.69 -8.96 -3.90
N MET A 102 -5.72 -8.65 -4.77
CA MET A 102 -4.30 -8.89 -4.49
C MET A 102 -3.83 -8.10 -3.26
N MET A 103 -4.16 -6.81 -3.20
CA MET A 103 -3.82 -5.98 -2.03
C MET A 103 -4.50 -6.47 -0.75
N GLU A 104 -5.75 -6.95 -0.83
CA GLU A 104 -6.43 -7.60 0.29
C GLU A 104 -5.67 -8.84 0.76
N GLN A 105 -5.25 -9.72 -0.15
CA GLN A 105 -4.48 -10.91 0.18
C GLN A 105 -3.15 -10.55 0.86
N HIS A 106 -2.39 -9.63 0.28
CA HIS A 106 -1.10 -9.19 0.82
C HIS A 106 -1.21 -8.59 2.21
N MET A 107 -2.29 -7.84 2.49
CA MET A 107 -2.54 -7.29 3.82
C MET A 107 -2.65 -8.38 4.89
N HIS A 108 -3.31 -9.49 4.54
CA HIS A 108 -3.66 -10.56 5.47
C HIS A 108 -2.53 -11.57 5.69
N LEU A 109 -1.49 -11.57 4.86
CA LEU A 109 -0.31 -12.40 5.07
C LEU A 109 0.39 -12.02 6.38
N HIS A 110 0.84 -13.05 7.11
CA HIS A 110 1.54 -12.89 8.38
C HIS A 110 2.48 -14.07 8.62
N PRO A 111 3.66 -13.89 9.24
CA PRO A 111 4.58 -14.99 9.57
C PRO A 111 4.05 -16.07 10.51
N LEU A 112 2.86 -15.89 11.08
CA LEU A 112 2.20 -16.84 11.98
C LEU A 112 1.06 -17.59 11.27
N ILE A 113 0.79 -17.25 10.01
CA ILE A 113 -0.27 -17.86 9.21
C ILE A 113 0.43 -18.59 8.06
N PRO A 114 0.25 -19.91 7.92
CA PRO A 114 0.86 -20.63 6.81
C PRO A 114 0.23 -20.22 5.48
N ASN A 115 1.01 -20.29 4.41
CA ASN A 115 0.50 -20.12 3.05
C ASN A 115 -0.33 -21.34 2.61
N THR A 116 -0.84 -21.32 1.38
CA THR A 116 -1.65 -22.43 0.82
C THR A 116 -0.90 -23.76 0.72
N SER A 117 0.44 -23.74 0.76
CA SER A 117 1.31 -24.92 0.76
C SER A 117 1.64 -25.40 2.18
N GLY A 118 1.14 -24.73 3.23
CA GLY A 118 1.44 -25.06 4.63
C GLY A 118 2.77 -24.48 5.15
N CYS A 119 3.48 -23.68 4.34
CA CYS A 119 4.76 -23.09 4.72
C CYS A 119 4.57 -21.75 5.44
N TYR A 120 5.41 -21.49 6.45
CA TYR A 120 5.48 -20.20 7.12
C TYR A 120 6.54 -19.33 6.46
N LEU A 121 6.14 -18.12 6.07
CA LEU A 121 7.03 -17.15 5.43
C LEU A 121 7.47 -16.11 6.43
N THR A 122 8.71 -15.66 6.35
CA THR A 122 9.21 -14.51 7.10
C THR A 122 8.54 -13.22 6.63
N ALA A 123 8.62 -12.17 7.46
CA ALA A 123 8.09 -10.85 7.09
C ALA A 123 8.73 -10.29 5.81
N HIS A 124 10.01 -10.60 5.58
CA HIS A 124 10.73 -10.21 4.37
C HIS A 124 10.22 -10.98 3.15
N GLU A 125 10.13 -12.31 3.22
CA GLU A 125 9.63 -13.13 2.11
C GLU A 125 8.19 -12.75 1.74
N ILE A 126 7.33 -12.45 2.72
CA ILE A 126 5.97 -11.96 2.45
C ILE A 126 6.01 -10.65 1.67
N TRP A 127 6.87 -9.71 2.06
CA TRP A 127 7.02 -8.43 1.39
C TRP A 127 7.53 -8.59 -0.03
N GLU A 128 8.60 -9.37 -0.20
CA GLU A 128 9.21 -9.67 -1.50
C GLU A 128 8.22 -10.35 -2.44
N GLN A 129 7.57 -11.43 -2.00
CA GLN A 129 6.61 -12.18 -2.83
C GLN A 129 5.39 -11.35 -3.21
N SER A 130 4.84 -10.57 -2.27
CA SER A 130 3.70 -9.68 -2.54
C SER A 130 4.07 -8.57 -3.52
N THR A 131 5.27 -8.00 -3.38
CA THR A 131 5.80 -6.98 -4.29
C THR A 131 6.02 -7.56 -5.68
N LYS A 132 6.63 -8.75 -5.76
CA LYS A 132 6.85 -9.45 -7.02
C LYS A 132 5.55 -9.76 -7.73
N GLN A 133 4.55 -10.28 -7.01
CA GLN A 133 3.26 -10.63 -7.59
C GLN A 133 2.55 -9.42 -8.21
N ILE A 134 2.50 -8.28 -7.51
CA ILE A 134 1.85 -7.07 -8.05
C ILE A 134 2.68 -6.42 -9.17
N TYR A 135 4.00 -6.50 -9.08
CA TYR A 135 4.91 -5.99 -10.10
C TYR A 135 4.75 -6.76 -11.41
N GLU A 136 4.82 -8.10 -11.37
CA GLU A 136 4.64 -8.97 -12.53
C GLU A 136 3.26 -8.77 -13.17
N PHE A 137 2.20 -8.59 -12.35
CA PHE A 137 0.87 -8.23 -12.84
C PHE A 137 0.87 -6.90 -13.61
N CYS A 138 1.54 -5.88 -13.07
CA CYS A 138 1.65 -4.58 -13.75
C CYS A 138 2.47 -4.67 -15.04
N VAL A 139 3.55 -5.44 -15.05
CA VAL A 139 4.38 -5.66 -16.26
C VAL A 139 3.57 -6.37 -17.34
N TYR A 140 2.88 -7.46 -16.99
CA TYR A 140 2.07 -8.25 -17.92
C TYR A 140 0.98 -7.42 -18.61
N HIS A 141 0.35 -6.50 -17.89
CA HIS A 141 -0.67 -5.60 -18.42
C HIS A 141 -0.14 -4.22 -18.89
N ASN A 142 1.19 -4.02 -18.88
CA ASN A 142 1.85 -2.75 -19.21
C ASN A 142 1.34 -1.52 -18.41
N LEU A 143 1.04 -1.72 -17.13
CA LEU A 143 0.49 -0.72 -16.21
C LEU A 143 1.59 0.02 -15.42
N LYS A 144 2.50 0.68 -16.15
CA LYS A 144 3.69 1.35 -15.56
C LYS A 144 3.36 2.39 -14.49
N LEU A 145 2.36 3.25 -14.74
CA LEU A 145 1.96 4.29 -13.78
C LEU A 145 1.28 3.73 -12.55
N LEU A 146 0.53 2.64 -12.71
CA LEU A 146 -0.08 1.95 -11.59
C LEU A 146 1.01 1.34 -10.69
N TRP A 147 1.99 0.65 -11.28
CA TRP A 147 3.12 0.11 -10.52
C TRP A 147 3.80 1.20 -9.68
N ILE A 148 4.12 2.33 -10.31
CA ILE A 148 4.76 3.45 -9.62
C ILE A 148 3.91 3.95 -8.46
N TYR A 149 2.61 4.17 -8.69
CA TYR A 149 1.71 4.55 -7.62
C TYR A 149 1.71 3.52 -6.50
N LEU A 150 1.66 2.23 -6.83
CA LEU A 150 1.64 1.15 -5.85
C LEU A 150 2.93 1.10 -5.03
N TRP A 151 4.08 1.23 -5.67
CA TRP A 151 5.39 1.30 -5.01
C TRP A 151 5.45 2.48 -4.05
N GLU A 152 5.27 3.70 -4.57
CA GLU A 152 5.41 4.95 -3.82
C GLU A 152 4.40 5.11 -2.69
N HIS A 153 3.24 4.45 -2.76
CA HIS A 153 2.19 4.61 -1.76
C HIS A 153 1.93 3.40 -0.88
N TRP A 154 2.45 2.22 -1.21
CA TRP A 154 2.14 0.98 -0.50
C TRP A 154 3.32 0.02 -0.37
N TYR A 155 4.07 -0.27 -1.43
CA TYR A 155 5.12 -1.31 -1.38
C TYR A 155 6.49 -0.80 -0.97
N HIS A 156 6.72 0.52 -0.98
CA HIS A 156 7.89 1.12 -0.36
C HIS A 156 7.94 0.83 1.14
N LYS A 157 9.14 0.59 1.69
CA LYS A 157 9.32 0.04 3.04
C LYS A 157 8.57 0.79 4.13
N GLU A 158 8.67 2.12 4.15
CA GLU A 158 8.06 2.98 5.16
C GLU A 158 6.53 2.91 5.16
N LEU A 159 5.94 2.64 4.00
CA LEU A 159 4.50 2.52 3.85
C LEU A 159 4.06 1.07 4.03
N TRP A 160 4.83 0.11 3.53
CA TRP A 160 4.59 -1.33 3.71
C TRP A 160 4.35 -1.68 5.17
N VAL A 161 5.20 -1.15 6.07
CA VAL A 161 5.06 -1.40 7.49
C VAL A 161 3.79 -0.80 8.09
N LEU A 162 3.21 0.22 7.47
CA LEU A 162 1.98 0.87 7.96
C LEU A 162 0.71 0.15 7.54
N TRP A 163 0.68 -0.63 6.46
CA TRP A 163 -0.59 -1.22 6.01
C TRP A 163 -0.66 -2.74 6.11
N THR A 164 0.49 -3.42 6.14
CA THR A 164 0.55 -4.89 6.18
C THR A 164 0.61 -5.43 7.60
N ARG A 165 -0.02 -6.59 7.81
CA ARG A 165 0.04 -7.29 9.09
C ARG A 165 1.39 -7.96 9.31
N SER A 166 2.06 -8.41 8.24
CA SER A 166 3.35 -9.13 8.31
C SER A 166 4.49 -8.31 8.89
N ALA A 167 4.37 -6.97 8.91
CA ALA A 167 5.35 -6.06 9.47
C ALA A 167 5.37 -6.00 11.01
N TYR A 168 4.63 -6.87 11.69
CA TYR A 168 4.64 -6.97 13.15
C TYR A 168 4.58 -8.43 13.59
N TYR A 169 5.06 -8.71 14.80
CA TYR A 169 5.16 -10.09 15.32
C TYR A 169 3.85 -10.58 15.95
N LYS A 170 2.90 -9.68 16.22
CA LYS A 170 1.56 -9.99 16.72
C LYS A 170 0.51 -9.67 15.65
N ILE A 171 -0.58 -10.44 15.64
CA ILE A 171 -1.73 -10.19 14.79
C ILE A 171 -2.74 -9.29 15.51
N CYS A 172 -3.16 -8.21 14.85
CA CYS A 172 -4.30 -7.42 15.32
C CYS A 172 -5.60 -8.19 15.11
N ILE A 173 -6.40 -8.37 16.18
CA ILE A 173 -7.73 -8.99 16.13
C ILE A 173 -8.79 -7.97 15.70
N PHE A 174 -8.52 -6.66 15.86
CA PHE A 174 -9.46 -5.61 15.49
C PHE A 174 -9.50 -5.40 13.97
N HIS A 175 -10.68 -5.03 13.48
CA HIS A 175 -10.93 -4.79 12.05
C HIS A 175 -11.36 -3.34 11.75
N THR A 176 -11.56 -2.48 12.76
CA THR A 176 -12.13 -1.13 12.58
C THR A 176 -11.33 -0.02 13.24
N THR A 177 -11.48 1.20 12.74
CA THR A 177 -10.87 2.45 13.25
C THR A 177 -11.65 3.09 14.39
N MET A 178 -12.77 2.49 14.84
CA MET A 178 -13.73 3.13 15.78
C MET A 178 -13.07 3.62 17.08
N LEU A 179 -12.06 2.92 17.57
CA LEU A 179 -11.35 3.28 18.80
C LEU A 179 -10.45 4.51 18.59
N CYS A 180 -9.85 4.63 17.41
CA CYS A 180 -9.04 5.79 17.02
C CYS A 180 -9.93 7.01 16.72
N GLU A 181 -10.99 6.80 15.91
CA GLU A 181 -11.94 7.86 15.55
C GLU A 181 -12.69 8.42 16.76
N SER A 182 -13.09 7.58 17.73
CA SER A 182 -13.75 8.04 18.96
C SER A 182 -12.81 8.87 19.84
N HIS A 183 -11.53 8.51 19.92
CA HIS A 183 -10.53 9.28 20.67
C HIS A 183 -10.32 10.67 20.04
N TRP A 184 -10.13 10.75 18.72
CA TRP A 184 -9.91 12.03 18.06
C TRP A 184 -11.13 12.96 18.09
N LYS A 185 -12.36 12.42 18.12
CA LYS A 185 -13.58 13.21 18.30
C LYS A 185 -13.67 13.94 19.64
N VAL A 186 -12.96 13.48 20.67
CA VAL A 186 -12.91 14.18 21.97
C VAL A 186 -11.89 15.32 21.96
N ILE A 187 -10.92 15.28 21.03
CA ILE A 187 -9.81 16.23 20.93
C ILE A 187 -10.10 17.33 19.89
N LYS A 188 -10.86 17.01 18.83
CA LYS A 188 -11.36 17.96 17.82
C LYS A 188 -12.52 18.76 18.38
#